data_AF-A0A349ETM6-F1
#
_entry.id   AF-A0A349ETM6-F1
#
_cell.length_a   1.000
_cell.length_b   1.000
_cell.length_c   1.000
_cell.angle_alpha   90.00
_cell.angle_beta   90.00
_cell.angle_gamma   90.00
#
_symmetry.space_group_name_H-M   'P 1'
#
loop_
_entity.id
_entity.type
_entity.pdbx_description
1 polymer ?
#
loop_
_entity_poly.entity_id
_entity_poly.type
_entity_poly.pdbx_seq_one_letter_code
_entity_poly.pdbx_strand_id
1 'polypeptide(L)'
;MPRRINFESIENFRDLGGYECRYGETSFGVIYRSASLSYASKNDVDKIASLGIKTIIDLRDDEAKANLPDATSKDNRFKTIYLPVNGNGRIPTSYEDGISSYLEMLEDPFKARNIFKAILNEPKPLLFHCTAGKDRTGCFVMMLLLLNGVDFDDINADYMASFPYLPKMTENTRKYHPEVPNIVLTPNIDYLRDVYKAFLNTYGNLENYFDYIGLTDDEVIALSSILGKQEKSCGAVVFNENKVLVEHMGLGHYSLPKGHVESFDKDEIATAKREIKEEINLDVSIIDGFKESIFYSPNDGVFKEVVFYIGLAKEKEFKVDKIEVNDAYWLDIEDCMRVLSFDSDRKIVKNAYAFLKKKTNL
;
A
#
# COMPACT_ATOMS: atom_id res chain seq x y z
N MET A 1 8.04 10.31 16.18
CA MET A 1 7.31 9.35 17.04
C MET A 1 8.22 8.17 17.35
N PRO A 2 8.08 7.44 18.47
CA PRO A 2 8.82 6.19 18.64
C PRO A 2 8.32 5.14 17.64
N ARG A 3 9.24 4.40 16.99
CA ARG A 3 8.89 3.32 16.03
C ARG A 3 8.10 2.20 16.70
N ARG A 4 8.50 1.78 17.90
CA ARG A 4 7.79 0.74 18.67
C ARG A 4 6.55 1.34 19.33
N ILE A 5 5.40 0.72 19.12
CA ILE A 5 4.14 1.09 19.76
C ILE A 5 3.67 -0.11 20.58
N ASN A 6 3.51 0.07 21.89
CA ASN A 6 3.11 -1.01 22.78
C ASN A 6 1.59 -1.20 22.80
N PHE A 7 1.14 -2.44 22.77
CA PHE A 7 -0.26 -2.85 22.88
C PHE A 7 -0.42 -3.78 24.08
N GLU A 8 -1.65 -3.99 24.55
CA GLU A 8 -1.95 -4.86 25.69
C GLU A 8 -1.65 -6.33 25.32
N SER A 9 -2.16 -6.76 24.17
CA SER A 9 -2.09 -8.15 23.70
C SER A 9 -1.33 -8.33 22.39
N ILE A 10 -1.13 -7.27 21.60
CA ILE A 10 -0.42 -7.37 20.32
C ILE A 10 1.10 -7.24 20.55
N GLU A 11 1.83 -8.28 20.16
CA GLU A 11 3.29 -8.29 20.18
C GLU A 11 3.87 -7.80 18.84
N ASN A 12 5.17 -7.47 18.87
CA ASN A 12 5.95 -7.13 17.67
C ASN A 12 5.45 -5.94 16.82
N PHE A 13 4.60 -5.07 17.39
CA PHE A 13 4.04 -3.92 16.67
C PHE A 13 5.02 -2.75 16.55
N ARG A 14 5.29 -2.28 15.33
CA ARG A 14 6.11 -1.08 15.06
C ARG A 14 5.85 -0.45 13.69
N ASP A 15 6.22 0.82 13.57
CA ASP A 15 6.26 1.62 12.35
C ASP A 15 7.55 1.37 11.55
N LEU A 16 7.47 1.46 10.22
CA LEU A 16 8.61 1.42 9.29
C LEU A 16 9.18 2.82 8.94
N GLY A 17 8.70 3.87 9.60
CA GLY A 17 9.26 5.23 9.51
C GLY A 17 10.56 5.41 10.30
N GLY A 18 11.37 6.41 9.91
CA GLY A 18 12.59 6.83 10.60
C GLY A 18 13.84 6.00 10.30
N TYR A 19 13.89 5.32 9.15
CA TYR A 19 15.14 4.74 8.62
C TYR A 19 15.80 5.73 7.65
N GLU A 20 17.13 5.87 7.72
CA GLU A 20 17.88 6.58 6.70
C GLU A 20 17.73 5.88 5.35
N CYS A 21 17.55 6.66 4.29
CA CYS A 21 17.29 6.16 2.95
C CYS A 21 17.70 7.18 1.88
N ARG A 22 17.58 6.83 0.60
CA ARG A 22 18.10 7.64 -0.52
C ARG A 22 17.49 9.06 -0.63
N TYR A 23 16.28 9.26 -0.10
CA TYR A 23 15.57 10.54 -0.12
C TYR A 23 15.48 11.20 1.27
N GLY A 24 16.32 10.80 2.22
CA GLY A 24 16.37 11.33 3.59
C GLY A 24 15.99 10.26 4.61
N GLU A 25 14.80 10.36 5.19
CA GLU A 25 14.28 9.36 6.13
C GLU A 25 12.93 8.81 5.65
N THR A 26 12.65 7.55 5.95
CA THR A 26 11.32 6.98 5.74
C THR A 26 10.27 7.70 6.59
N SER A 27 9.12 8.00 6.00
CA SER A 27 8.01 8.68 6.69
C SER A 27 7.35 7.76 7.73
N PHE A 28 7.06 8.34 8.89
CA PHE A 28 6.23 7.70 9.92
C PHE A 28 4.77 7.62 9.48
N GLY A 29 4.06 6.60 9.98
CA GLY A 29 2.64 6.43 9.76
C GLY A 29 2.26 5.96 8.36
N VAL A 30 3.17 5.31 7.64
CA VAL A 30 2.88 4.78 6.29
C VAL A 30 2.57 3.29 6.35
N ILE A 31 3.52 2.50 6.84
CA ILE A 31 3.40 1.05 6.97
C ILE A 31 3.78 0.65 8.39
N TYR A 32 2.91 -0.12 9.03
CA TYR A 32 3.16 -0.77 10.30
C TYR A 32 3.34 -2.27 10.09
N ARG A 33 4.09 -2.93 10.98
CA ARG A 33 4.18 -4.38 11.07
C ARG A 33 3.84 -4.86 12.47
N SER A 34 3.28 -6.07 12.61
CA SER A 34 2.98 -6.68 13.91
C SER A 34 2.95 -8.20 13.88
N ALA A 35 2.87 -8.82 15.06
CA ALA A 35 2.36 -10.19 15.21
C ALA A 35 0.84 -10.23 14.96
N SER A 36 0.26 -11.42 15.06
CA SER A 36 -1.17 -11.70 14.88
C SER A 36 -2.06 -10.79 15.73
N LEU A 37 -3.22 -10.41 15.20
CA LEU A 37 -4.21 -9.55 15.88
C LEU A 37 -5.33 -10.37 16.56
N SER A 38 -5.22 -11.69 16.56
CA SER A 38 -6.20 -12.63 17.11
C SER A 38 -6.59 -12.34 18.56
N TYR A 39 -5.63 -11.93 19.38
CA TYR A 39 -5.84 -11.67 20.81
C TYR A 39 -5.93 -10.17 21.14
N ALA A 40 -5.98 -9.31 20.13
CA ALA A 40 -6.10 -7.87 20.35
C ALA A 40 -7.33 -7.57 21.21
N SER A 41 -7.14 -6.84 22.31
CA SER A 41 -8.24 -6.38 23.13
C SER A 41 -9.08 -5.32 22.39
N LYS A 42 -10.24 -4.96 22.91
CA LYS A 42 -11.01 -3.83 22.35
C LYS A 42 -10.19 -2.54 22.35
N ASN A 43 -9.41 -2.29 23.41
CA ASN A 43 -8.52 -1.13 23.49
C ASN A 43 -7.42 -1.19 22.43
N ASP A 44 -6.87 -2.37 22.16
CA ASP A 44 -5.88 -2.55 21.10
C ASP A 44 -6.48 -2.23 19.72
N VAL A 45 -7.68 -2.74 19.42
CA VAL A 45 -8.39 -2.45 18.17
C VAL A 45 -8.68 -0.95 18.02
N ASP A 46 -9.17 -0.30 19.08
CA ASP A 46 -9.40 1.15 19.09
C ASP A 46 -8.09 1.94 18.92
N LYS A 47 -6.99 1.44 19.50
CA LYS A 47 -5.67 2.04 19.33
C LYS A 47 -5.14 1.88 17.91
N ILE A 48 -5.30 0.74 17.25
CA ILE A 48 -4.98 0.57 15.82
C ILE A 48 -5.76 1.59 14.98
N ALA A 49 -7.07 1.74 15.23
CA ALA A 49 -7.89 2.73 14.52
C ALA A 49 -7.40 4.17 14.76
N SER A 50 -6.96 4.50 15.99
CA SER A 50 -6.44 5.83 16.33
C SER A 50 -5.13 6.19 15.62
N LEU A 51 -4.37 5.19 15.13
CA LEU A 51 -3.20 5.39 14.27
C LEU A 51 -3.58 5.73 12.82
N GLY A 52 -4.88 5.77 12.50
CA GLY A 52 -5.39 6.01 11.17
C GLY A 52 -5.32 4.79 10.24
N ILE A 53 -4.89 3.63 10.74
CA ILE A 53 -4.75 2.41 9.95
C ILE A 53 -6.12 2.01 9.39
N LYS A 54 -6.21 1.89 8.06
CA LYS A 54 -7.45 1.49 7.37
C LYS A 54 -7.37 0.12 6.73
N THR A 55 -6.16 -0.32 6.39
CA THR A 55 -5.93 -1.59 5.69
C THR A 55 -5.09 -2.51 6.55
N ILE A 56 -5.49 -3.78 6.61
CA ILE A 56 -4.75 -4.85 7.26
C ILE A 56 -4.44 -5.91 6.21
N ILE A 57 -3.16 -6.21 6.00
CA ILE A 57 -2.71 -7.30 5.15
C ILE A 57 -2.31 -8.47 6.06
N ASP A 58 -3.07 -9.56 5.96
CA ASP A 58 -2.87 -10.79 6.73
C ASP A 58 -2.22 -11.86 5.84
N LEU A 59 -0.96 -12.20 6.15
CA LEU A 59 -0.16 -13.19 5.44
C LEU A 59 -0.24 -14.61 6.02
N ARG A 60 -1.04 -14.84 7.06
CA ARG A 60 -1.17 -16.17 7.66
C ARG A 60 -1.77 -17.15 6.66
N ASP A 61 -1.43 -18.42 6.83
CA ASP A 61 -2.06 -19.53 6.13
C ASP A 61 -3.52 -19.74 6.58
N ASP A 62 -4.26 -20.52 5.79
CA ASP A 62 -5.70 -20.74 5.99
C ASP A 62 -6.01 -21.37 7.35
N GLU A 63 -5.14 -22.27 7.82
CA GLU A 63 -5.29 -22.95 9.09
C GLU A 63 -5.11 -21.98 10.26
N ALA A 64 -4.02 -21.22 10.27
CA ALA A 64 -3.74 -20.24 11.33
C ALA A 64 -4.86 -19.19 11.44
N LYS A 65 -5.38 -18.73 10.30
CA LYS A 65 -6.51 -17.79 10.27
C LYS A 65 -7.82 -18.43 10.74
N ALA A 66 -8.13 -19.65 10.30
CA ALA A 66 -9.37 -20.33 10.69
C ALA A 66 -9.41 -20.65 12.19
N ASN A 67 -8.27 -21.07 12.75
CA ASN A 67 -8.16 -21.42 14.16
C ASN A 67 -8.19 -20.18 15.07
N LEU A 68 -7.58 -19.08 14.64
CA LEU A 68 -7.44 -17.85 15.43
C LEU A 68 -7.68 -16.60 14.58
N PRO A 69 -8.93 -16.30 14.18
CA PRO A 69 -9.24 -15.13 13.37
C PRO A 69 -8.87 -13.83 14.11
N ASP A 70 -8.47 -12.80 13.36
CA ASP A 70 -8.14 -11.50 13.97
C ASP A 70 -9.36 -10.82 14.59
N ALA A 71 -9.15 -10.15 15.72
CA ALA A 71 -10.19 -9.36 16.36
C ALA A 71 -10.68 -8.19 15.47
N THR A 72 -9.83 -7.71 14.56
CA THR A 72 -10.14 -6.65 13.59
C THR A 72 -10.98 -7.12 12.41
N SER A 73 -11.08 -8.44 12.16
CA SER A 73 -11.71 -9.00 10.95
C SER A 73 -13.20 -8.68 10.78
N LYS A 74 -13.89 -8.34 11.87
CA LYS A 74 -15.32 -7.97 11.89
C LYS A 74 -15.56 -6.48 12.11
N ASP A 75 -14.50 -5.69 12.24
CA ASP A 75 -14.59 -4.26 12.52
C ASP A 75 -14.57 -3.47 11.20
N ASN A 76 -15.65 -2.72 10.96
CA ASN A 76 -15.87 -1.99 9.71
C ASN A 76 -14.91 -0.81 9.49
N ARG A 77 -14.09 -0.46 10.49
CA ARG A 77 -13.04 0.55 10.35
C ARG A 77 -11.87 0.03 9.51
N PHE A 78 -11.71 -1.29 9.38
CA PHE A 78 -10.61 -1.90 8.66
C PHE A 78 -11.08 -2.68 7.44
N LYS A 79 -10.34 -2.53 6.35
CA LYS A 79 -10.36 -3.44 5.20
C LYS A 79 -9.27 -4.48 5.40
N THR A 80 -9.66 -5.73 5.60
CA THR A 80 -8.71 -6.85 5.68
C THR A 80 -8.50 -7.46 4.30
N ILE A 81 -7.24 -7.61 3.90
CA ILE A 81 -6.83 -8.24 2.65
C ILE A 81 -6.02 -9.46 3.02
N TYR A 82 -6.55 -10.61 2.63
CA TYR A 82 -5.98 -11.89 2.98
C TYR A 82 -5.13 -12.43 1.84
N LEU A 83 -3.83 -12.57 2.08
CA LEU A 83 -2.83 -12.97 1.09
C LEU A 83 -1.90 -14.04 1.69
N PRO A 84 -2.38 -15.30 1.81
CA PRO A 84 -1.65 -16.33 2.52
C PRO A 84 -0.30 -16.63 1.91
N VAL A 85 0.73 -16.59 2.75
CA VAL A 85 2.08 -17.01 2.40
C VAL A 85 2.39 -18.27 3.19
N ASN A 86 2.48 -19.40 2.49
CA ASN A 86 2.65 -20.71 3.12
C ASN A 86 4.11 -21.19 3.06
N GLY A 87 5.01 -20.50 2.35
CA GLY A 87 6.28 -21.10 1.93
C GLY A 87 5.99 -22.45 1.26
N ASN A 88 6.75 -23.47 1.64
CA ASN A 88 6.46 -24.88 1.34
C ASN A 88 5.65 -25.63 2.42
N GLY A 89 5.17 -24.95 3.46
CA GLY A 89 4.30 -25.51 4.50
C GLY A 89 4.98 -26.40 5.55
N ARG A 90 6.31 -26.52 5.55
CA ARG A 90 7.05 -27.29 6.58
C ARG A 90 7.78 -26.38 7.57
N ILE A 91 8.02 -26.93 8.75
CA ILE A 91 8.80 -26.27 9.81
C ILE A 91 10.29 -26.43 9.45
N PRO A 92 11.06 -25.34 9.33
CA PRO A 92 12.49 -25.44 9.08
C PRO A 92 13.22 -26.17 10.20
N THR A 93 14.11 -27.10 9.83
CA THR A 93 14.84 -27.97 10.77
C THR A 93 16.33 -27.67 10.86
N SER A 94 16.90 -26.94 9.89
CA SER A 94 18.29 -26.48 9.88
C SER A 94 18.39 -25.01 9.45
N TYR A 95 19.60 -24.45 9.50
CA TYR A 95 19.88 -23.08 9.08
C TYR A 95 19.66 -22.87 7.59
N GLU A 96 20.23 -23.76 6.77
CA GLU A 96 20.09 -23.76 5.31
C GLU A 96 18.64 -23.93 4.90
N ASP A 97 17.95 -24.80 5.61
CA ASP A 97 16.57 -25.11 5.39
C ASP A 97 15.64 -23.91 5.64
N GLY A 98 15.98 -23.12 6.65
CA GLY A 98 15.32 -21.86 6.92
C GLY A 98 15.57 -20.80 5.84
N ILE A 99 16.79 -20.72 5.29
CA ILE A 99 17.09 -19.82 4.17
C ILE A 99 16.22 -20.18 2.97
N SER A 100 16.15 -21.47 2.61
CA SER A 100 15.28 -21.96 1.55
C SER A 100 13.81 -21.58 1.81
N SER A 101 13.34 -21.72 3.06
CA SER A 101 11.97 -21.36 3.42
C SER A 101 11.64 -19.89 3.14
N TYR A 102 12.58 -18.96 3.34
CA TYR A 102 12.35 -17.55 2.99
C TYR A 102 12.29 -17.31 1.48
N LEU A 103 13.12 -18.00 0.69
CA LEU A 103 13.08 -17.90 -0.77
C LEU A 103 11.76 -18.43 -1.33
N GLU A 104 11.27 -19.55 -0.79
CA GLU A 104 9.99 -20.13 -1.19
C GLU A 104 8.79 -19.19 -0.89
N MET A 105 8.89 -18.31 0.12
CA MET A 105 7.88 -17.29 0.38
C MET A 105 7.80 -16.24 -0.74
N LEU A 106 8.90 -16.05 -1.48
CA LEU A 106 9.04 -15.10 -2.60
C LEU A 106 8.90 -15.77 -3.97
N GLU A 107 9.00 -17.09 -4.04
CA GLU A 107 9.10 -17.85 -5.28
C GLU A 107 7.80 -17.87 -6.07
N ASP A 108 6.62 -17.87 -5.42
CA ASP A 108 5.33 -17.82 -6.12
C ASP A 108 5.08 -16.40 -6.67
N PRO A 109 5.21 -16.18 -8.00
CA PRO A 109 5.15 -14.85 -8.57
C PRO A 109 3.74 -14.24 -8.44
N PHE A 110 2.69 -15.06 -8.45
CA PHE A 110 1.33 -14.57 -8.33
C PHE A 110 1.07 -14.04 -6.91
N LYS A 111 1.48 -14.80 -5.88
CA LYS A 111 1.30 -14.38 -4.48
C LYS A 111 2.15 -13.16 -4.16
N ALA A 112 3.44 -13.19 -4.51
CA ALA A 112 4.35 -12.07 -4.26
C ALA A 112 3.85 -10.79 -4.94
N ARG A 113 3.47 -10.86 -6.22
CA ARG A 113 2.88 -9.73 -6.96
C ARG A 113 1.66 -9.17 -6.25
N ASN A 114 0.72 -10.02 -5.83
CA ASN A 114 -0.51 -9.54 -5.20
C ASN A 114 -0.24 -8.85 -3.85
N ILE A 115 0.79 -9.28 -3.11
CA ILE A 115 1.22 -8.63 -1.87
C ILE A 115 1.77 -7.23 -2.13
N PHE A 116 2.70 -7.08 -3.07
CA PHE A 116 3.23 -5.75 -3.43
C PHE A 116 2.15 -4.85 -4.02
N LYS A 117 1.24 -5.39 -4.85
CA LYS A 117 0.10 -4.62 -5.36
C LYS A 117 -0.88 -4.22 -4.26
N ALA A 118 -1.10 -5.03 -3.23
CA ALA A 118 -1.91 -4.63 -2.08
C ALA A 118 -1.24 -3.52 -1.28
N ILE A 119 0.08 -3.61 -1.04
CA ILE A 119 0.84 -2.53 -0.39
C ILE A 119 0.74 -1.24 -1.21
N LEU A 120 0.86 -1.32 -2.54
CA LEU A 120 0.83 -0.17 -3.43
C LEU A 120 -0.57 0.47 -3.52
N ASN A 121 -1.60 -0.33 -3.75
CA ASN A 121 -2.92 0.17 -4.16
C ASN A 121 -3.92 0.39 -3.03
N GLU A 122 -3.55 0.06 -1.79
CA GLU A 122 -4.44 0.23 -0.66
C GLU A 122 -4.15 1.53 0.10
N PRO A 123 -5.16 2.13 0.75
CA PRO A 123 -4.97 3.35 1.53
C PRO A 123 -3.94 3.16 2.65
N LYS A 124 -3.10 4.17 2.83
CA LYS A 124 -2.17 4.30 3.96
C LYS A 124 -2.84 5.14 5.05
N PRO A 125 -2.48 4.98 6.33
CA PRO A 125 -1.58 3.95 6.86
C PRO A 125 -2.14 2.52 6.73
N LEU A 126 -1.26 1.55 6.48
CA LEU A 126 -1.62 0.13 6.46
C LEU A 126 -0.80 -0.68 7.48
N LEU A 127 -1.37 -1.81 7.94
CA LEU A 127 -0.72 -2.76 8.83
C LEU A 127 -0.46 -4.08 8.10
N PHE A 128 0.73 -4.60 8.24
CA PHE A 128 1.22 -5.79 7.56
C PHE A 128 1.65 -6.85 8.57
N HIS A 129 1.02 -8.03 8.62
CA HIS A 129 1.34 -9.03 9.65
C HIS A 129 1.26 -10.48 9.17
N CYS A 130 1.79 -11.36 10.02
CA CYS A 130 1.61 -12.81 9.96
C CYS A 130 1.37 -13.33 11.39
N THR A 131 1.74 -14.58 11.72
CA THR A 131 1.63 -15.09 13.09
C THR A 131 2.54 -14.31 14.05
N ALA A 132 3.86 -14.35 13.84
CA ALA A 132 4.84 -13.68 14.70
C ALA A 132 5.19 -12.27 14.23
N GLY A 133 4.81 -11.91 13.00
CA GLY A 133 5.28 -10.66 12.39
C GLY A 133 6.79 -10.62 12.14
N LYS A 134 7.46 -11.78 12.14
CA LYS A 134 8.91 -11.93 12.02
C LYS A 134 9.31 -12.41 10.63
N ASP A 135 8.93 -13.63 10.24
CA ASP A 135 9.46 -14.28 9.04
C ASP A 135 8.76 -13.87 7.75
N ARG A 136 7.52 -14.33 7.53
CA ARG A 136 6.72 -13.93 6.35
C ARG A 136 6.64 -12.42 6.20
N THR A 137 6.28 -11.73 7.29
CA THR A 137 6.28 -10.26 7.33
C THR A 137 7.67 -9.68 7.08
N GLY A 138 8.72 -10.20 7.72
CA GLY A 138 10.08 -9.67 7.58
C GLY A 138 10.66 -9.84 6.19
N CYS A 139 10.31 -10.90 5.48
CA CYS A 139 10.74 -11.14 4.12
C CYS A 139 10.26 -10.02 3.17
N PHE A 140 8.96 -9.70 3.19
CA PHE A 140 8.42 -8.61 2.38
C PHE A 140 8.84 -7.22 2.88
N VAL A 141 8.98 -7.03 4.20
CA VAL A 141 9.49 -5.77 4.78
C VAL A 141 10.93 -5.51 4.36
N MET A 142 11.79 -6.54 4.35
CA MET A 142 13.16 -6.43 3.85
C MET A 142 13.16 -5.94 2.40
N MET A 143 12.33 -6.52 1.52
CA MET A 143 12.25 -6.10 0.12
C MET A 143 11.76 -4.66 -0.03
N LEU A 144 10.77 -4.23 0.76
CA LEU A 144 10.31 -2.84 0.75
C LEU A 144 11.39 -1.87 1.20
N LEU A 145 12.08 -2.16 2.31
CA LEU A 145 13.13 -1.28 2.85
C LEU A 145 14.32 -1.20 1.88
N LEU A 146 14.75 -2.32 1.30
CA LEU A 146 15.79 -2.32 0.26
C LEU A 146 15.39 -1.48 -0.95
N LEU A 147 14.14 -1.65 -1.43
CA LEU A 147 13.64 -0.90 -2.58
C LEU A 147 13.53 0.61 -2.31
N ASN A 148 13.38 1.01 -1.04
CA ASN A 148 13.39 2.41 -0.62
C ASN A 148 14.81 2.91 -0.28
N GLY A 149 15.84 2.08 -0.43
CA GLY A 149 17.24 2.46 -0.25
C GLY A 149 17.71 2.51 1.21
N VAL A 150 17.08 1.76 2.10
CA VAL A 150 17.53 1.61 3.50
C VAL A 150 18.72 0.65 3.55
N ASP A 151 19.71 0.96 4.39
CA ASP A 151 20.89 0.13 4.57
C ASP A 151 20.54 -1.27 5.11
N PHE A 152 21.28 -2.28 4.66
CA PHE A 152 21.01 -3.67 5.05
C PHE A 152 21.18 -3.91 6.55
N ASP A 153 22.14 -3.25 7.21
CA ASP A 153 22.36 -3.44 8.64
C ASP A 153 21.19 -2.89 9.47
N ASP A 154 20.57 -1.81 9.02
CA ASP A 154 19.33 -1.28 9.61
C ASP A 154 18.14 -2.22 9.41
N ILE A 155 18.02 -2.82 8.23
CA ILE A 155 17.00 -3.82 7.93
C ILE A 155 17.17 -5.06 8.82
N ASN A 156 18.41 -5.50 8.99
CA ASN A 156 18.74 -6.61 9.86
C ASN A 156 18.46 -6.27 11.34
N ALA A 157 18.74 -5.03 11.77
CA ALA A 157 18.38 -4.56 13.09
C ALA A 157 16.85 -4.55 13.32
N ASP A 158 16.06 -4.13 12.33
CA ASP A 158 14.59 -4.20 12.38
C ASP A 158 14.10 -5.64 12.56
N TYR A 159 14.70 -6.58 11.82
CA TYR A 159 14.38 -8.00 11.95
C TYR A 159 14.73 -8.55 13.33
N MET A 160 15.94 -8.28 13.80
CA MET A 160 16.44 -8.72 15.11
C MET A 160 15.62 -8.15 16.28
N ALA A 161 15.03 -6.96 16.12
CA ALA A 161 14.11 -6.39 17.11
C ALA A 161 12.89 -7.27 17.41
N SER A 162 12.55 -8.22 16.54
CA SER A 162 11.50 -9.19 16.80
C SER A 162 11.79 -10.09 18.02
N PHE A 163 13.07 -10.33 18.37
CA PHE A 163 13.43 -11.13 19.54
C PHE A 163 12.89 -10.55 20.86
N PRO A 164 13.25 -9.30 21.26
CA PRO A 164 12.72 -8.70 22.47
C PRO A 164 11.23 -8.30 22.36
N TYR A 165 10.63 -8.36 21.17
CA TYR A 165 9.23 -7.94 20.96
C TYR A 165 8.23 -9.09 20.87
N LEU A 166 8.69 -10.35 20.99
CA LEU A 166 7.85 -11.57 21.03
C LEU A 166 8.02 -12.40 22.33
N PRO A 167 8.18 -11.81 23.52
CA PRO A 167 8.46 -12.59 24.73
C PRO A 167 7.34 -13.58 25.08
N LYS A 168 6.06 -13.17 25.03
CA LYS A 168 4.93 -14.03 25.42
C LYS A 168 4.74 -15.16 24.41
N MET A 169 4.81 -14.86 23.12
CA MET A 169 4.74 -15.88 22.08
C MET A 169 5.85 -16.91 22.24
N THR A 170 7.10 -16.45 22.40
CA THR A 170 8.26 -17.34 22.56
C THR A 170 8.13 -18.24 23.79
N GLU A 171 7.74 -17.67 24.94
CA GLU A 171 7.54 -18.42 26.18
C GLU A 171 6.40 -19.45 26.05
N ASN A 172 5.26 -19.05 25.49
CA ASN A 172 4.12 -19.94 25.26
C ASN A 172 4.47 -21.07 24.31
N THR A 173 5.14 -20.79 23.19
CA THR A 173 5.56 -21.85 22.25
C THR A 173 6.54 -22.81 22.92
N ARG A 174 7.52 -22.34 23.71
CA ARG A 174 8.41 -23.24 24.48
C ARG A 174 7.66 -24.14 25.46
N LYS A 175 6.60 -23.61 26.08
CA LYS A 175 5.82 -24.34 27.09
C LYS A 175 4.87 -25.37 26.48
N TYR A 176 4.17 -25.00 25.42
CA TYR A 176 3.08 -25.80 24.84
C TYR A 176 3.48 -26.57 23.58
N HIS A 177 4.57 -26.16 22.91
CA HIS A 177 5.10 -26.74 21.67
C HIS A 177 6.63 -26.89 21.73
N PRO A 178 7.17 -27.65 22.71
CA PRO A 178 8.61 -27.79 22.90
C PRO A 178 9.34 -28.46 21.72
N GLU A 179 8.62 -29.10 20.81
CA GLU A 179 9.12 -29.67 19.57
C GLU A 179 9.55 -28.62 18.53
N VAL A 180 9.07 -27.37 18.66
CA VAL A 180 9.40 -26.30 17.71
C VAL A 180 10.87 -25.88 17.89
N PRO A 181 11.71 -25.97 16.82
CA PRO A 181 13.13 -25.65 16.93
C PRO A 181 13.39 -24.17 17.25
N ASN A 182 14.48 -23.88 17.97
CA ASN A 182 14.87 -22.51 18.33
C ASN A 182 15.02 -21.56 17.13
N ILE A 183 15.46 -22.07 15.98
CA ILE A 183 15.61 -21.28 14.74
C ILE A 183 14.28 -20.66 14.29
N VAL A 184 13.15 -21.31 14.59
CA VAL A 184 11.81 -20.80 14.29
C VAL A 184 11.40 -19.75 15.31
N LEU A 185 11.81 -19.90 16.57
CA LEU A 185 11.42 -19.01 17.67
C LEU A 185 12.16 -17.67 17.62
N THR A 186 13.48 -17.68 17.45
CA THR A 186 14.32 -16.49 17.60
C THR A 186 14.90 -16.04 16.26
N PRO A 187 14.97 -14.73 15.96
CA PRO A 187 15.73 -14.24 14.82
C PRO A 187 17.24 -14.49 15.00
N ASN A 188 17.99 -14.53 13.91
CA ASN A 188 19.44 -14.73 13.90
C ASN A 188 20.14 -13.64 13.06
N ILE A 189 21.22 -13.08 13.59
CA ILE A 189 21.88 -11.85 13.12
C ILE A 189 22.45 -11.94 11.70
N ASP A 190 22.84 -13.12 11.21
CA ASP A 190 23.35 -13.28 9.84
C ASP A 190 22.32 -13.87 8.87
N TYR A 191 21.15 -14.22 9.40
CA TYR A 191 20.18 -15.02 8.68
C TYR A 191 19.54 -14.27 7.51
N LEU A 192 19.07 -13.03 7.72
CA LEU A 192 18.54 -12.22 6.61
C LEU A 192 19.62 -11.93 5.57
N ARG A 193 20.88 -11.75 5.99
CA ARG A 193 21.99 -11.48 5.07
C ARG A 193 22.21 -12.66 4.14
N ASP A 194 22.17 -13.88 4.66
CA ASP A 194 22.32 -15.09 3.85
C ASP A 194 21.08 -15.37 2.99
N VAL A 195 19.87 -15.07 3.49
CA VAL A 195 18.65 -15.05 2.66
C VAL A 195 18.81 -14.09 1.48
N TYR A 196 19.29 -12.87 1.72
CA TYR A 196 19.45 -11.88 0.66
C TYR A 196 20.55 -12.27 -0.34
N LYS A 197 21.67 -12.85 0.13
CA LYS A 197 22.68 -13.43 -0.79
C LYS A 197 22.08 -14.53 -1.66
N ALA A 198 21.31 -15.44 -1.07
CA ALA A 198 20.68 -16.52 -1.82
C ALA A 198 19.64 -15.98 -2.81
N PHE A 199 18.89 -14.94 -2.43
CA PHE A 199 17.99 -14.21 -3.31
C PHE A 199 18.74 -13.61 -4.50
N LEU A 200 19.87 -12.91 -4.26
CA LEU A 200 20.70 -12.35 -5.33
C LEU A 200 21.30 -13.44 -6.23
N ASN A 201 21.64 -14.61 -5.69
CA ASN A 201 22.10 -15.74 -6.52
C ASN A 201 21.01 -16.28 -7.44
N THR A 202 19.74 -16.23 -7.02
CA THR A 202 18.60 -16.72 -7.81
C THR A 202 18.12 -15.69 -8.84
N TYR A 203 17.99 -14.43 -8.44
CA TYR A 203 17.35 -13.38 -9.26
C TYR A 203 18.33 -12.32 -9.80
N GLY A 204 19.56 -12.26 -9.29
CA GLY A 204 20.58 -11.30 -9.68
C GLY A 204 20.47 -9.97 -8.92
N ASN A 205 19.29 -9.34 -8.94
CA ASN A 205 19.00 -8.09 -8.26
C ASN A 205 17.49 -7.96 -7.97
N LEU A 206 17.07 -6.84 -7.36
CA LEU A 206 15.67 -6.57 -7.09
C LEU A 206 14.86 -6.31 -8.37
N GLU A 207 15.42 -5.59 -9.35
CA GLU A 207 14.73 -5.24 -10.59
C GLU A 207 14.26 -6.50 -11.33
N ASN A 208 15.17 -7.45 -11.55
CA ASN A 208 14.90 -8.74 -12.17
C ASN A 208 13.85 -9.55 -11.41
N TYR A 209 13.82 -9.47 -10.08
CA TYR A 209 12.79 -10.14 -9.28
C TYR A 209 11.42 -9.49 -9.47
N PHE A 210 11.34 -8.16 -9.46
CA PHE A 210 10.09 -7.45 -9.68
C PHE A 210 9.55 -7.67 -11.11
N ASP A 211 10.44 -7.76 -12.10
CA ASP A 211 10.11 -8.19 -13.46
C ASP A 211 9.59 -9.64 -13.47
N TYR A 212 10.28 -10.56 -12.78
CA TYR A 212 9.89 -11.97 -12.67
C TYR A 212 8.48 -12.15 -12.11
N ILE A 213 8.11 -11.39 -11.07
CA ILE A 213 6.75 -11.45 -10.50
C ILE A 213 5.72 -10.67 -11.33
N GLY A 214 6.18 -9.84 -12.27
CA GLY A 214 5.34 -9.09 -13.22
C GLY A 214 4.76 -7.81 -12.65
N LEU A 215 5.57 -7.04 -11.91
CA LEU A 215 5.28 -5.62 -11.66
C LEU A 215 5.74 -4.78 -12.86
N THR A 216 5.06 -3.66 -13.11
CA THR A 216 5.51 -2.69 -14.11
C THR A 216 6.55 -1.73 -13.53
N ASP A 217 7.33 -1.07 -14.39
CA ASP A 217 8.28 -0.03 -13.98
C ASP A 217 7.62 1.04 -13.10
N ASP A 218 6.43 1.51 -13.48
CA ASP A 218 5.65 2.48 -12.70
C ASP A 218 5.27 1.96 -11.31
N GLU A 219 4.91 0.68 -11.19
CA GLU A 219 4.59 0.04 -9.91
C GLU A 219 5.85 -0.08 -9.03
N VAL A 220 7.00 -0.42 -9.61
CA VAL A 220 8.29 -0.50 -8.91
C VAL A 220 8.75 0.89 -8.46
N ILE A 221 8.67 1.90 -9.32
CA ILE A 221 8.98 3.30 -8.99
C ILE A 221 8.07 3.75 -7.83
N ALA A 222 6.77 3.48 -7.90
CA ALA A 222 5.84 3.85 -6.83
C ALA A 222 6.13 3.12 -5.51
N LEU A 223 6.47 1.83 -5.54
CA LEU A 223 6.90 1.08 -4.36
C LEU A 223 8.22 1.57 -3.79
N SER A 224 9.12 2.05 -4.63
CA SER A 224 10.43 2.58 -4.21
C SER A 224 10.33 3.93 -3.50
N SER A 225 9.23 4.65 -3.71
CA SER A 225 8.91 5.90 -3.02
C SER A 225 7.86 5.73 -1.93
N ILE A 226 7.34 4.52 -1.71
CA ILE A 226 6.17 4.26 -0.85
C ILE A 226 6.37 4.77 0.59
N LEU A 227 7.60 4.65 1.10
CA LEU A 227 7.97 5.11 2.44
C LEU A 227 8.49 6.56 2.44
N GLY A 228 8.45 7.26 1.31
CA GLY A 228 8.86 8.65 1.18
C GLY A 228 7.79 9.64 1.65
N LYS A 229 7.92 10.89 1.23
CA LYS A 229 6.94 11.95 1.51
C LYS A 229 5.57 11.55 0.97
N GLN A 230 4.58 11.53 1.84
CA GLN A 230 3.19 11.25 1.47
C GLN A 230 2.53 12.54 0.97
N GLU A 231 1.97 12.49 -0.24
CA GLU A 231 1.19 13.58 -0.83
C GLU A 231 -0.21 13.11 -1.18
N LYS A 232 -1.15 14.05 -1.14
CA LYS A 232 -2.54 13.78 -1.48
C LYS A 232 -3.09 14.83 -2.42
N SER A 233 -3.80 14.37 -3.43
CA SER A 233 -4.58 15.19 -4.34
C SER A 233 -6.02 14.70 -4.42
N CYS A 234 -6.92 15.60 -4.80
CA CYS A 234 -8.32 15.29 -5.04
C CYS A 234 -8.76 15.89 -6.38
N GLY A 235 -9.61 15.16 -7.08
CA GLY A 235 -10.12 15.52 -8.40
C GLY A 235 -11.44 14.83 -8.70
N ALA A 236 -11.89 14.93 -9.95
CA ALA A 236 -13.08 14.23 -10.38
C ALA A 236 -13.00 13.78 -11.83
N VAL A 237 -13.68 12.67 -12.14
CA VAL A 237 -14.14 12.41 -13.51
C VAL A 237 -15.32 13.35 -13.74
N VAL A 238 -15.07 14.45 -14.44
CA VAL A 238 -16.09 15.46 -14.71
C VAL A 238 -16.86 15.09 -15.97
N PHE A 239 -18.17 14.91 -15.84
CA PHE A 239 -19.08 14.61 -16.93
C PHE A 239 -19.87 15.84 -17.37
N ASN A 240 -20.06 15.95 -18.68
CA ASN A 240 -21.04 16.80 -19.33
C ASN A 240 -21.83 15.91 -20.30
N GLU A 241 -23.07 15.58 -19.93
CA GLU A 241 -23.87 14.53 -20.58
C GLU A 241 -23.08 13.20 -20.64
N ASN A 242 -22.75 12.71 -21.83
CA ASN A 242 -22.00 11.46 -22.04
C ASN A 242 -20.49 11.68 -22.30
N LYS A 243 -20.01 12.92 -22.15
CA LYS A 243 -18.61 13.27 -22.36
C LYS A 243 -17.90 13.49 -21.04
N VAL A 244 -16.59 13.23 -21.04
CA VAL A 244 -15.68 13.40 -19.90
C VAL A 244 -14.70 14.53 -20.23
N LEU A 245 -14.43 15.36 -19.25
CA LEU A 245 -13.39 16.39 -19.34
C LEU A 245 -12.01 15.73 -19.22
N VAL A 246 -11.16 15.97 -20.21
CA VAL A 246 -9.77 15.51 -20.24
C VAL A 246 -8.85 16.71 -20.46
N GLU A 247 -7.82 16.83 -19.64
CA GLU A 247 -6.85 17.91 -19.66
C GLU A 247 -5.56 17.48 -20.35
N HIS A 248 -5.01 18.35 -21.20
CA HIS A 248 -3.66 18.23 -21.72
C HIS A 248 -2.72 19.02 -20.81
N MET A 249 -1.91 18.31 -20.04
CA MET A 249 -1.05 18.89 -19.02
C MET A 249 0.19 19.56 -19.65
N GLY A 250 0.78 20.51 -18.92
CA GLY A 250 2.01 21.23 -19.28
C GLY A 250 3.18 20.30 -19.64
N LEU A 251 3.23 19.12 -19.00
CA LEU A 251 4.24 18.08 -19.23
C LEU A 251 3.94 17.17 -20.43
N GLY A 252 2.90 17.46 -21.22
CA GLY A 252 2.56 16.77 -22.47
C GLY A 252 1.71 15.50 -22.33
N HIS A 253 1.36 15.09 -21.11
CA HIS A 253 0.47 13.96 -20.87
C HIS A 253 -0.99 14.42 -20.75
N TYR A 254 -1.93 13.49 -20.92
CA TYR A 254 -3.36 13.72 -20.78
C TYR A 254 -3.89 13.04 -19.52
N SER A 255 -4.62 13.79 -18.70
CA SER A 255 -5.14 13.32 -17.41
C SER A 255 -6.51 13.94 -17.09
N LEU A 256 -7.00 13.63 -15.90
CA LEU A 256 -8.25 14.16 -15.34
C LEU A 256 -7.94 15.35 -14.41
N PRO A 257 -8.88 16.30 -14.25
CA PRO A 257 -8.74 17.43 -13.33
C PRO A 257 -8.47 16.97 -11.89
N LYS A 258 -7.41 17.50 -11.28
CA LYS A 258 -6.95 17.14 -9.92
C LYS A 258 -5.87 18.10 -9.44
N GLY A 259 -5.89 18.41 -8.13
CA GLY A 259 -4.81 19.14 -7.51
C GLY A 259 -4.62 18.83 -6.03
N HIS A 260 -3.71 19.54 -5.38
CA HIS A 260 -3.24 19.23 -4.04
C HIS A 260 -4.30 19.54 -2.96
N VAL A 261 -4.35 18.71 -1.92
CA VAL A 261 -5.16 19.02 -0.73
C VAL A 261 -4.43 20.10 0.08
N GLU A 262 -5.11 21.22 0.30
CA GLU A 262 -4.58 22.36 1.05
C GLU A 262 -5.13 22.38 2.48
N SER A 263 -4.38 22.99 3.42
CA SER A 263 -4.76 23.00 4.84
C SER A 263 -6.08 23.74 5.13
N PHE A 264 -6.50 24.61 4.21
CA PHE A 264 -7.76 25.37 4.30
C PHE A 264 -8.93 24.67 3.61
N ASP A 265 -8.70 23.56 2.89
CA ASP A 265 -9.79 22.78 2.32
C ASP A 265 -10.60 22.12 3.42
N LYS A 266 -11.92 22.25 3.34
CA LYS A 266 -12.84 21.68 4.33
C LYS A 266 -12.78 20.14 4.34
N ASP A 267 -12.74 19.55 3.15
CA ASP A 267 -12.74 18.11 2.92
C ASP A 267 -12.23 17.81 1.49
N GLU A 268 -12.01 16.53 1.19
CA GLU A 268 -11.54 16.05 -0.13
C GLU A 268 -12.45 16.50 -1.30
N ILE A 269 -13.76 16.66 -1.05
CA ILE A 269 -14.72 17.10 -2.06
C ILE A 269 -14.56 18.60 -2.33
N ALA A 270 -14.32 19.40 -1.30
CA ALA A 270 -14.02 20.82 -1.43
C ALA A 270 -12.73 21.04 -2.24
N THR A 271 -11.68 20.25 -1.97
CA THR A 271 -10.44 20.26 -2.77
C THR A 271 -10.75 19.95 -4.24
N ALA A 272 -11.44 18.85 -4.54
CA ALA A 272 -11.75 18.48 -5.92
C ALA A 272 -12.50 19.60 -6.68
N LYS A 273 -13.51 20.21 -6.04
CA LYS A 273 -14.26 21.33 -6.63
C LYS A 273 -13.41 22.57 -6.85
N ARG A 274 -12.56 22.92 -5.89
CA ARG A 274 -11.66 24.07 -5.96
C ARG A 274 -10.67 23.90 -7.11
N GLU A 275 -10.01 22.75 -7.19
CA GLU A 275 -9.00 22.48 -8.22
C GLU A 275 -9.62 22.49 -9.63
N ILE A 276 -10.79 21.87 -9.83
CA ILE A 276 -11.53 21.95 -11.10
C ILE A 276 -11.87 23.41 -11.46
N LYS A 277 -12.25 24.22 -10.46
CA LYS A 277 -12.56 25.64 -10.68
C LYS A 277 -11.31 26.44 -11.04
N GLU A 278 -10.17 26.16 -10.41
CA GLU A 278 -8.90 26.84 -10.67
C GLU A 278 -8.28 26.43 -12.01
N GLU A 279 -8.36 25.15 -12.37
CA GLU A 279 -7.77 24.58 -13.60
C GLU A 279 -8.49 25.04 -14.85
N ILE A 280 -9.82 24.93 -14.84
CA ILE A 280 -10.65 25.03 -16.06
C ILE A 280 -11.94 25.86 -15.86
N ASN A 281 -12.07 26.58 -14.74
CA ASN A 281 -13.16 27.52 -14.43
C ASN A 281 -14.59 26.92 -14.45
N LEU A 282 -14.74 25.60 -14.25
CA LEU A 282 -16.05 24.96 -14.16
C LEU A 282 -16.55 24.82 -12.73
N ASP A 283 -17.86 25.02 -12.56
CA ASP A 283 -18.56 24.60 -11.36
C ASP A 283 -19.10 23.18 -11.54
N VAL A 284 -18.85 22.30 -10.57
CA VAL A 284 -19.33 20.91 -10.60
C VAL A 284 -20.20 20.56 -9.40
N SER A 285 -21.20 19.72 -9.64
CA SER A 285 -21.92 18.99 -8.58
C SER A 285 -21.32 17.59 -8.42
N ILE A 286 -21.13 17.13 -7.19
CA ILE A 286 -20.51 15.82 -6.93
C ILE A 286 -21.61 14.78 -6.72
N ILE A 287 -21.41 13.60 -7.32
CA ILE A 287 -22.33 12.47 -7.20
C ILE A 287 -21.88 11.57 -6.04
N ASP A 288 -22.76 11.45 -5.05
CA ASP A 288 -22.50 10.60 -3.89
C ASP A 288 -22.40 9.12 -4.25
N GLY A 289 -21.53 8.41 -3.53
CA GLY A 289 -21.37 6.96 -3.60
C GLY A 289 -20.23 6.48 -4.49
N PHE A 290 -19.60 7.35 -5.26
CA PHE A 290 -18.36 7.04 -5.99
C PHE A 290 -17.18 7.75 -5.36
N LYS A 291 -16.18 6.97 -4.97
CA LYS A 291 -14.87 7.43 -4.53
C LYS A 291 -13.87 6.33 -4.88
N GLU A 292 -12.93 6.65 -5.76
CA GLU A 292 -11.82 5.76 -6.09
C GLU A 292 -10.49 6.47 -5.91
N SER A 293 -9.43 5.70 -5.68
CA SER A 293 -8.10 6.25 -5.47
C SER A 293 -7.11 5.55 -6.38
N ILE A 294 -6.14 6.32 -6.87
CA ILE A 294 -4.95 5.82 -7.55
C ILE A 294 -3.72 6.26 -6.79
N PHE A 295 -2.64 5.52 -7.01
CA PHE A 295 -1.39 5.70 -6.30
C PHE A 295 -0.24 5.64 -7.29
N TYR A 296 0.67 6.60 -7.23
CA TYR A 296 1.87 6.64 -8.06
C TYR A 296 2.94 7.49 -7.39
N SER A 297 4.13 7.55 -8.01
CA SER A 297 5.21 8.41 -7.55
C SER A 297 5.56 9.44 -8.64
N PRO A 298 5.28 10.74 -8.43
CA PRO A 298 5.59 11.77 -9.42
C PRO A 298 7.09 12.07 -9.50
N ASN A 299 7.80 11.90 -8.38
CA ASN A 299 9.24 12.14 -8.22
C ASN A 299 9.79 11.14 -7.21
N ASP A 300 11.09 10.88 -7.27
CA ASP A 300 11.76 10.00 -6.30
C ASP A 300 11.50 10.47 -4.85
N GLY A 301 11.16 9.52 -3.98
CA GLY A 301 10.84 9.78 -2.59
C GLY A 301 9.50 10.48 -2.33
N VAL A 302 8.64 10.64 -3.34
CA VAL A 302 7.27 11.14 -3.16
C VAL A 302 6.28 10.06 -3.56
N PHE A 303 5.39 9.69 -2.64
CA PHE A 303 4.28 8.79 -2.89
C PHE A 303 2.97 9.57 -2.84
N LYS A 304 2.19 9.50 -3.91
CA LYS A 304 1.01 10.32 -4.09
C LYS A 304 -0.27 9.48 -4.18
N GLU A 305 -1.21 9.76 -3.28
CA GLU A 305 -2.60 9.32 -3.39
C GLU A 305 -3.39 10.38 -4.18
N VAL A 306 -4.16 9.96 -5.19
CA VAL A 306 -5.13 10.84 -5.84
C VAL A 306 -6.52 10.23 -5.69
N VAL A 307 -7.42 10.99 -5.06
CA VAL A 307 -8.81 10.60 -4.85
C VAL A 307 -9.68 11.22 -5.94
N PHE A 308 -10.44 10.39 -6.64
CA PHE A 308 -11.38 10.82 -7.67
C PHE A 308 -12.82 10.59 -7.25
N TYR A 309 -13.63 11.63 -7.48
CA TYR A 309 -15.08 11.61 -7.41
C TYR A 309 -15.69 11.62 -8.81
N ILE A 310 -17.02 11.55 -8.86
CA ILE A 310 -17.77 11.90 -10.08
C ILE A 310 -18.28 13.32 -9.93
N GLY A 311 -17.93 14.18 -10.88
CA GLY A 311 -18.47 15.53 -11.01
C GLY A 311 -19.41 15.63 -12.20
N LEU A 312 -20.52 16.34 -12.07
CA LEU A 312 -21.34 16.80 -13.20
C LEU A 312 -21.13 18.29 -13.37
N ALA A 313 -20.67 18.69 -14.55
CA ALA A 313 -20.50 20.09 -14.91
C ALA A 313 -21.85 20.81 -14.94
N LYS A 314 -21.91 22.01 -14.37
CA LYS A 314 -23.10 22.87 -14.43
C LYS A 314 -23.18 23.65 -15.74
N GLU A 315 -22.03 23.93 -16.34
CA GLU A 315 -21.88 24.63 -17.62
C GLU A 315 -21.20 23.73 -18.66
N LYS A 316 -21.42 24.03 -19.95
CA LYS A 316 -20.76 23.32 -21.06
C LYS A 316 -19.42 23.97 -21.47
N GLU A 317 -19.33 25.28 -21.31
CA GLU A 317 -18.13 26.05 -21.66
C GLU A 317 -17.17 26.08 -20.47
N PHE A 318 -15.91 25.79 -20.72
CA PHE A 318 -14.82 25.89 -19.76
C PHE A 318 -13.76 26.86 -20.28
N LYS A 319 -12.90 27.33 -19.37
CA LYS A 319 -11.75 28.15 -19.72
C LYS A 319 -10.56 27.67 -18.92
N VAL A 320 -9.52 27.22 -19.61
CA VAL A 320 -8.22 26.92 -18.97
C VAL A 320 -7.69 28.17 -18.29
N ASP A 321 -7.44 28.08 -16.98
CA ASP A 321 -7.06 29.22 -16.15
C ASP A 321 -5.82 28.96 -15.27
N LYS A 322 -5.25 27.76 -15.35
CA LYS A 322 -4.04 27.37 -14.61
C LYS A 322 -2.90 27.00 -15.54
N ILE A 323 -1.70 27.48 -15.22
CA ILE A 323 -0.52 27.36 -16.08
C ILE A 323 -0.07 25.91 -16.33
N GLU A 324 -0.47 24.98 -15.45
CA GLU A 324 -0.14 23.56 -15.57
C GLU A 324 -1.04 22.81 -16.56
N VAL A 325 -2.11 23.43 -17.05
CA VAL A 325 -3.00 22.89 -18.08
C VAL A 325 -2.80 23.69 -19.36
N ASN A 326 -2.43 23.02 -20.44
CA ASN A 326 -2.23 23.65 -21.75
C ASN A 326 -3.56 23.78 -22.52
N ASP A 327 -4.39 22.74 -22.46
CA ASP A 327 -5.68 22.67 -23.16
C ASP A 327 -6.60 21.66 -22.45
N ALA A 328 -7.89 21.66 -22.77
CA ALA A 328 -8.84 20.66 -22.26
C ALA A 328 -9.91 20.32 -23.30
N TYR A 329 -10.51 19.14 -23.19
CA TYR A 329 -11.44 18.60 -24.17
C TYR A 329 -12.60 17.86 -23.52
N TRP A 330 -13.79 18.02 -24.10
CA TRP A 330 -14.91 17.11 -23.84
C TRP A 330 -14.81 15.91 -24.80
N LEU A 331 -14.39 14.76 -24.29
CA LEU A 331 -14.22 13.53 -25.06
C LEU A 331 -15.31 12.51 -24.71
N ASP A 332 -15.70 11.67 -25.67
CA ASP A 332 -16.49 10.49 -25.33
C ASP A 332 -15.64 9.43 -24.64
N ILE A 333 -16.29 8.39 -24.10
CA ILE A 333 -15.59 7.33 -23.36
C ILE A 333 -14.57 6.60 -24.24
N GLU A 334 -14.85 6.39 -25.52
CA GLU A 334 -13.96 5.66 -26.43
C GLU A 334 -12.69 6.46 -26.69
N ASP A 335 -12.83 7.76 -26.94
CA ASP A 335 -11.72 8.69 -27.13
C ASP A 335 -10.93 8.91 -25.85
N CYS A 336 -11.57 8.93 -24.68
CA CYS A 336 -10.85 8.94 -23.40
C CYS A 336 -9.89 7.74 -23.30
N MET A 337 -10.29 6.55 -23.77
CA MET A 337 -9.43 5.37 -23.71
C MET A 337 -8.24 5.46 -24.67
N ARG A 338 -8.36 6.25 -25.74
CA ARG A 338 -7.28 6.49 -26.70
C ARG A 338 -6.29 7.55 -26.22
N VAL A 339 -6.80 8.60 -25.57
CA VAL A 339 -6.05 9.84 -25.32
C VAL A 339 -5.40 9.88 -23.93
N LEU A 340 -6.09 9.42 -22.88
CA LEU A 340 -5.54 9.44 -21.52
C LEU A 340 -4.19 8.73 -21.50
N SER A 341 -3.18 9.31 -20.86
CA SER A 341 -1.82 8.75 -20.91
C SER A 341 -1.68 7.51 -20.02
N PHE A 342 -2.38 7.48 -18.88
CA PHE A 342 -2.18 6.46 -17.85
C PHE A 342 -3.33 5.46 -17.77
N ASP A 343 -3.00 4.18 -17.57
CA ASP A 343 -3.98 3.10 -17.39
C ASP A 343 -4.85 3.30 -16.13
N SER A 344 -4.27 3.93 -15.10
CA SER A 344 -4.97 4.30 -13.88
C SER A 344 -6.16 5.22 -14.17
N ASP A 345 -5.95 6.25 -14.98
CA ASP A 345 -6.97 7.24 -15.32
C ASP A 345 -8.04 6.60 -16.21
N ARG A 346 -7.63 5.79 -17.20
CA ARG A 346 -8.55 5.00 -18.03
C ARG A 346 -9.45 4.11 -17.19
N LYS A 347 -8.91 3.44 -16.17
CA LYS A 347 -9.66 2.57 -15.25
C LYS A 347 -10.66 3.38 -14.41
N ILE A 348 -10.26 4.51 -13.84
CA ILE A 348 -11.17 5.36 -13.06
C ILE A 348 -12.32 5.84 -13.94
N VAL A 349 -12.06 6.31 -15.17
CA VAL A 349 -13.11 6.76 -16.09
C VAL A 349 -14.10 5.64 -16.39
N LYS A 350 -13.63 4.42 -16.69
CA LYS A 350 -14.49 3.25 -16.92
C LYS A 350 -15.38 2.96 -15.71
N ASN A 351 -14.80 2.96 -14.51
CA ASN A 351 -15.53 2.67 -13.27
C ASN A 351 -16.56 3.76 -12.96
N ALA A 352 -16.18 5.03 -13.10
CA ALA A 352 -17.06 6.18 -12.91
C ALA A 352 -18.25 6.14 -13.87
N TYR A 353 -18.00 5.86 -15.15
CA TYR A 353 -19.03 5.73 -16.16
C TYR A 353 -19.99 4.56 -15.88
N ALA A 354 -19.44 3.40 -15.50
CA ALA A 354 -20.25 2.24 -15.12
C ALA A 354 -21.12 2.51 -13.88
N PHE A 355 -20.59 3.27 -12.90
CA PHE A 355 -21.33 3.70 -11.73
C PHE A 355 -22.49 4.63 -12.11
N LEU A 356 -22.24 5.65 -12.94
CA LEU A 356 -23.29 6.57 -13.40
C LEU A 356 -24.41 5.85 -14.13
N LYS A 357 -24.09 4.97 -15.09
CA LYS A 357 -25.09 4.18 -15.83
C LYS A 357 -26.04 3.42 -14.91
N LYS A 358 -25.50 2.75 -13.88
CA LYS A 358 -26.30 2.03 -12.88
C LYS A 358 -27.21 2.96 -12.07
N LYS A 359 -26.75 4.18 -11.76
CA LYS A 359 -27.51 5.16 -10.96
C LYS A 359 -28.62 5.85 -11.75
N THR A 360 -28.46 6.00 -13.06
CA THR A 360 -29.41 6.71 -13.94
C THR A 360 -30.46 5.82 -14.61
N ASN A 361 -30.51 4.51 -14.33
CA ASN A 361 -31.38 3.54 -15.01
C ASN A 361 -31.29 3.60 -16.56
N LEU A 362 -30.06 3.73 -17.08
CA LEU A 362 -29.77 3.64 -18.52
C LEU A 362 -29.15 2.29 -18.88
#